data_AF-A0A9Y2ASG5-F1
#
_entry.id   AF-A0A9Y2ASG5-F1
#
_cell.length_a   1.000
_cell.length_b   1.000
_cell.length_c   1.000
_cell.angle_alpha   90.00
_cell.angle_beta   90.00
_cell.angle_gamma   90.00
#
_symmetry.space_group_name_H-M   'P 1'
#
loop_
_entity.id
_entity.type
_entity.pdbx_description
1 polymer ?
#
loop_
_entity_poly.entity_id
_entity_poly.type
_entity_poly.pdbx_seq_one_letter_code
_entity_poly.pdbx_strand_id
1 'polypeptide(L)'
;MRGPGLDLKSAISDRMIAGGVPSIWTPQDFLDLGSRDAVDQVLHRLTRSGGVRRIARGLYDKPKLNPLTGKHTHPDPRAVIDALARRDQARMLVDGVTAANDLGLSDAVPARIVVHTDARLKPITLGNLKIDFKTTAPSRLHWAGRPAMRVVQALHWLHDAGGDTDPDVAKRLRNIFAHPHHGADIVNDLQADMLTLPLWMQNILRDTMPATASANRPKTKRA
;
A
#
# COMPACT_ATOMS: atom_id res chain seq x y z
N MET A 1 0.74 25.11 -35.94
CA MET A 1 0.15 23.84 -35.44
C MET A 1 1.23 23.07 -34.71
N ARG A 2 1.04 22.73 -33.44
CA ARG A 2 2.03 21.94 -32.66
C ARG A 2 1.81 20.46 -32.98
N GLY A 3 2.87 19.69 -33.23
CA GLY A 3 2.75 18.30 -33.68
C GLY A 3 2.24 17.34 -32.59
N PRO A 4 1.60 16.21 -32.97
CA PRO A 4 0.92 15.29 -32.04
C PRO A 4 1.82 14.69 -30.94
N GLY A 5 3.14 14.56 -31.17
CA GLY A 5 4.07 14.04 -30.17
C GLY A 5 4.50 15.04 -29.08
N LEU A 6 4.36 16.35 -29.31
CA LEU A 6 4.63 17.37 -28.31
C LEU A 6 3.49 17.46 -27.29
N ASP A 7 2.26 17.22 -27.75
CA ASP A 7 1.05 17.25 -26.94
C ASP A 7 1.02 16.10 -25.91
N LEU A 8 1.40 14.89 -26.33
CA LEU A 8 1.49 13.73 -25.43
C LEU A 8 2.52 13.92 -24.30
N LYS A 9 3.65 14.55 -24.61
CA LYS A 9 4.68 14.84 -23.60
C LYS A 9 4.16 15.80 -22.52
N SER A 10 3.51 16.89 -22.92
CA SER A 10 2.89 17.81 -21.97
C SER A 10 1.81 17.12 -21.16
N ALA A 11 0.89 16.39 -21.80
CA ALA A 11 -0.20 15.71 -21.12
C ALA A 11 0.28 14.72 -20.06
N ILE A 12 1.30 13.90 -20.37
CA ILE A 12 1.91 12.99 -19.39
C ILE A 12 2.56 13.77 -18.24
N SER A 13 3.33 14.81 -18.56
CA SER A 13 4.03 15.60 -17.54
C SER A 13 3.06 16.33 -16.61
N ASP A 14 2.00 16.90 -17.18
CA ASP A 14 0.95 17.63 -16.47
C ASP A 14 0.15 16.69 -15.58
N ARG A 15 -0.18 15.48 -16.05
CA ARG A 15 -0.81 14.46 -15.21
C ARG A 15 0.08 14.04 -14.04
N MET A 16 1.37 13.87 -14.27
CA MET A 16 2.33 13.55 -13.20
C MET A 16 2.50 14.70 -12.19
N ILE A 17 2.18 15.95 -12.57
CA ILE A 17 2.20 17.13 -11.69
C ILE A 17 0.87 17.28 -10.93
N ALA A 18 -0.24 17.15 -11.66
CA ALA A 18 -1.60 17.34 -11.16
C ALA A 18 -2.07 16.17 -10.28
N GLY A 19 -1.48 14.98 -10.48
CA GLY A 19 -1.82 13.78 -9.73
C GLY A 19 -1.54 13.93 -8.24
N GLY A 20 -2.60 14.13 -7.46
CA GLY A 20 -2.68 13.55 -6.13
C GLY A 20 -2.57 12.02 -6.28
N VAL A 21 -1.70 11.41 -5.47
CA VAL A 21 -1.44 9.97 -5.27
C VAL A 21 -1.98 9.03 -6.38
N PRO A 22 -1.12 8.37 -7.19
CA PRO A 22 0.16 7.81 -6.75
C PRO A 22 1.38 8.62 -7.18
N SER A 23 2.38 8.68 -6.28
CA SER A 23 3.72 9.23 -6.57
C SER A 23 4.52 8.38 -7.56
N ILE A 24 4.05 7.15 -7.82
CA ILE A 24 4.65 6.18 -8.73
C ILE A 24 3.69 5.87 -9.88
N TRP A 25 4.20 6.04 -11.09
CA TRP A 25 3.49 5.90 -12.34
C TRP A 25 3.99 4.69 -13.12
N THR A 26 3.06 4.08 -13.81
CA THR A 26 3.27 2.98 -14.74
C THR A 26 2.83 3.45 -16.13
N PRO A 27 3.30 2.81 -17.22
CA PRO A 27 2.80 3.15 -18.55
C PRO A 27 1.28 2.93 -18.70
N GLN A 28 0.66 2.05 -17.90
CA GLN A 28 -0.78 1.82 -17.92
C GLN A 28 -1.57 3.08 -17.52
N ASP A 29 -1.00 3.95 -16.68
CA ASP A 29 -1.64 5.17 -16.18
C ASP A 29 -1.79 6.29 -17.25
N PHE A 30 -1.28 6.05 -18.47
CA PHE A 30 -1.29 7.01 -19.58
C PHE A 30 -1.84 6.44 -20.90
N LEU A 31 -2.39 5.23 -20.91
CA LEU A 31 -2.87 4.59 -22.15
C LEU A 31 -4.12 5.26 -22.72
N ASP A 32 -4.83 6.05 -21.93
CA ASP A 32 -5.91 6.92 -22.37
C ASP A 32 -5.42 8.16 -23.14
N LEU A 33 -4.13 8.52 -23.01
CA LEU A 33 -3.52 9.65 -23.72
C LEU A 33 -2.91 9.25 -25.07
N GLY A 34 -2.63 7.97 -25.29
CA GLY A 34 -2.01 7.50 -26.53
C GLY A 34 -1.67 6.02 -26.53
N SER A 35 -1.14 5.55 -27.67
CA SER A 35 -0.74 4.15 -27.81
C SER A 35 0.40 3.77 -26.87
N ARG A 36 0.50 2.48 -26.55
CA ARG A 36 1.54 1.96 -25.65
C ARG A 36 2.95 2.36 -26.08
N ASP A 37 3.26 2.24 -27.37
CA ASP A 37 4.57 2.56 -27.90
C ASP A 37 4.88 4.07 -27.81
N ALA A 38 3.88 4.92 -28.06
CA ALA A 38 4.03 6.37 -27.94
C ALA A 38 4.30 6.78 -26.48
N VAL A 39 3.54 6.21 -25.53
CA VAL A 39 3.74 6.42 -24.08
C VAL A 39 5.13 5.98 -23.66
N ASP A 40 5.56 4.77 -24.04
CA ASP A 40 6.88 4.25 -23.67
C ASP A 40 8.02 5.10 -24.27
N GLN A 41 7.88 5.57 -25.51
CA GLN A 41 8.85 6.50 -26.12
C GLN A 41 8.92 7.83 -25.37
N VAL A 42 7.78 8.40 -24.98
CA VAL A 42 7.73 9.66 -24.24
C VAL A 42 8.32 9.51 -22.85
N LEU A 43 7.96 8.47 -22.10
CA LEU A 43 8.53 8.18 -20.78
C LEU A 43 10.04 7.95 -20.86
N HIS A 44 10.51 7.26 -21.90
CA HIS A 44 11.94 7.09 -22.15
C HIS A 44 12.65 8.43 -22.40
N ARG A 45 12.07 9.30 -23.25
CA ARG A 45 12.61 10.65 -23.52
C ARG A 45 12.62 11.51 -22.25
N LEU A 46 11.54 11.51 -21.46
CA LEU A 46 11.45 12.24 -20.19
C LEU A 46 12.47 11.76 -19.17
N THR A 47 12.71 10.44 -19.12
CA THR A 47 13.76 9.86 -18.27
C THR A 47 15.14 10.33 -18.71
N ARG A 48 15.43 10.31 -20.02
CA ARG A 48 16.72 10.75 -20.57
C ARG A 48 16.97 12.25 -20.37
N SER A 49 15.92 13.07 -20.39
CA SER A 49 16.03 14.51 -20.11
C SER A 49 16.00 14.86 -18.62
N GLY A 50 15.92 13.88 -17.71
CA GLY A 50 15.88 14.10 -16.27
C GLY A 50 14.55 14.66 -15.73
N GLY A 51 13.49 14.73 -16.54
CA GLY A 51 12.18 15.24 -16.10
C GLY A 51 11.40 14.24 -15.24
N VAL A 52 11.75 12.95 -15.37
CA VAL A 52 11.16 11.82 -14.65
C VAL A 52 12.30 10.88 -14.27
N ARG A 53 12.21 10.22 -13.11
CA ARG A 53 13.15 9.16 -12.71
C ARG A 53 12.49 7.80 -12.93
N ARG A 54 13.28 6.86 -13.46
CA ARG A 54 12.87 5.45 -13.59
C ARG A 54 13.39 4.69 -12.38
N ILE A 55 12.47 4.21 -11.54
CA ILE A 55 12.81 3.44 -10.32
C ILE A 55 13.18 2.00 -10.68
N ALA A 56 12.37 1.39 -11.54
CA ALA A 56 12.55 0.05 -12.06
C ALA A 56 11.92 -0.04 -13.45
N ARG A 57 12.04 -1.20 -14.11
CA ARG A 57 11.37 -1.41 -15.40
C ARG A 57 9.86 -1.18 -15.22
N GLY A 58 9.32 -0.20 -15.95
CA GLY A 58 7.89 0.13 -15.93
C GLY A 58 7.40 0.88 -14.70
N LEU A 59 8.30 1.39 -13.84
CA LEU A 59 7.96 2.25 -12.70
C LEU A 59 8.71 3.57 -12.80
N TYR A 60 7.97 4.66 -12.68
CA TYR A 60 8.45 6.02 -12.88
C TYR A 60 7.97 6.92 -11.75
N ASP A 61 8.79 7.86 -11.32
CA ASP A 61 8.39 8.90 -10.37
C ASP A 61 8.89 10.27 -10.79
N LYS A 62 8.26 11.30 -10.23
CA LYS A 62 8.77 12.66 -10.33
C LYS A 62 9.47 13.02 -9.02
N PRO A 63 10.81 12.94 -8.94
CA PRO A 63 11.52 13.22 -7.70
C PRO A 63 11.27 14.67 -7.29
N LYS A 64 10.96 14.88 -6.00
CA LYS A 64 10.90 16.20 -5.41
C LYS A 64 12.29 16.55 -4.88
N LEU A 65 12.67 17.81 -4.96
CA LEU A 65 13.88 18.29 -4.30
C LEU A 65 13.57 18.50 -2.81
N ASN A 66 14.37 17.91 -1.93
CA ASN A 66 14.28 18.22 -0.51
C ASN A 66 15.03 19.54 -0.25
N PRO A 67 14.33 20.62 0.19
CA PRO A 67 14.95 21.93 0.38
C PRO A 67 16.03 21.93 1.48
N LEU A 68 15.96 21.01 2.44
CA LEU A 68 16.93 20.92 3.54
C LEU A 68 18.23 20.24 3.14
N THR A 69 18.16 19.24 2.26
CA THR A 69 19.34 18.42 1.90
C THR A 69 19.86 18.69 0.49
N GLY A 70 19.10 19.41 -0.34
CA GLY A 70 19.38 19.61 -1.75
C GLY A 70 19.34 18.32 -2.60
N LYS A 71 18.94 17.18 -2.00
CA LYS A 71 18.87 15.87 -2.67
C LYS A 71 17.44 15.56 -3.11
N HIS A 72 17.32 14.75 -4.16
CA HIS A 72 16.04 14.19 -4.56
C HIS A 72 15.48 13.26 -3.49
N THR A 73 14.19 13.41 -3.18
CA THR A 73 13.49 12.51 -2.27
C THR A 73 13.41 11.09 -2.86
N HIS A 74 13.47 10.09 -1.99
CA HIS A 74 13.12 8.73 -2.37
C HIS A 74 11.59 8.60 -2.44
N PRO A 75 11.07 7.73 -3.31
CA PRO A 75 9.64 7.49 -3.36
C PRO A 75 9.19 6.75 -2.10
N ASP A 76 7.92 6.91 -1.75
CA ASP A 76 7.28 6.12 -0.70
C ASP A 76 7.28 4.63 -1.12
N PRO A 77 7.84 3.73 -0.29
CA PRO A 77 7.82 2.29 -0.56
C PRO A 77 6.40 1.74 -0.77
N ARG A 78 5.39 2.28 -0.06
CA ARG A 78 3.99 1.88 -0.22
C ARG A 78 3.49 2.18 -1.62
N ALA A 79 3.77 3.37 -2.13
CA ALA A 79 3.38 3.77 -3.48
C ALA A 79 4.08 2.91 -4.55
N VAL A 80 5.32 2.45 -4.30
CA VAL A 80 6.02 1.49 -5.18
C VAL A 80 5.32 0.14 -5.19
N ILE A 81 4.96 -0.38 -4.02
CA ILE A 81 4.25 -1.67 -3.87
C ILE A 81 2.86 -1.58 -4.51
N ASP A 82 2.12 -0.49 -4.29
CA ASP A 82 0.78 -0.27 -4.85
C ASP A 82 0.84 -0.15 -6.38
N ALA A 83 1.83 0.56 -6.92
CA ALA A 83 2.03 0.64 -8.37
C ALA A 83 2.36 -0.72 -8.99
N LEU A 84 3.15 -1.55 -8.30
CA LEU A 84 3.43 -2.92 -8.76
C LEU A 84 2.19 -3.82 -8.70
N ALA A 85 1.42 -3.74 -7.62
CA ALA A 85 0.17 -4.49 -7.47
C ALA A 85 -0.79 -4.20 -8.63
N ARG A 86 -0.98 -2.91 -8.96
CA ARG A 86 -1.82 -2.46 -10.09
C ARG A 86 -1.26 -2.91 -11.43
N ARG A 87 0.05 -2.73 -11.66
CA ARG A 87 0.67 -3.05 -12.96
C ARG A 87 0.60 -4.53 -13.30
N ASP A 88 0.92 -5.37 -12.33
CA ASP A 88 1.07 -6.81 -12.52
C ASP A 88 -0.19 -7.59 -12.13
N GLN A 89 -1.23 -6.89 -11.66
CA GLN A 89 -2.48 -7.50 -11.14
C GLN A 89 -2.19 -8.60 -10.12
N ALA A 90 -1.19 -8.35 -9.28
CA ALA A 90 -0.60 -9.30 -8.38
C ALA A 90 -0.96 -9.00 -6.93
N ARG A 91 -1.11 -10.05 -6.14
CA ARG A 91 -1.38 -9.93 -4.71
C ARG A 91 -0.11 -9.46 -4.02
N MET A 92 -0.20 -8.39 -3.23
CA MET A 92 0.92 -7.89 -2.42
C MET A 92 0.53 -7.91 -0.94
N LEU A 93 1.32 -8.62 -0.15
CA LEU A 93 1.19 -8.74 1.30
C LEU A 93 2.51 -8.31 1.94
N VAL A 94 2.52 -7.19 2.65
CA VAL A 94 3.73 -6.70 3.34
C VAL A 94 4.00 -7.52 4.59
N ASP A 95 5.26 -7.60 5.02
CA ASP A 95 5.62 -8.23 6.28
C ASP A 95 5.06 -7.49 7.51
N GLY A 96 5.04 -8.20 8.64
CA GLY A 96 4.42 -7.69 9.86
C GLY A 96 5.16 -6.53 10.50
N VAL A 97 6.49 -6.44 10.40
CA VAL A 97 7.25 -5.30 10.94
C VAL A 97 6.97 -4.03 10.14
N THR A 98 6.91 -4.12 8.81
CA THR A 98 6.54 -2.99 7.95
C THR A 98 5.09 -2.60 8.21
N ALA A 99 4.18 -3.57 8.35
CA ALA A 99 2.79 -3.30 8.66
C ALA A 99 2.60 -2.63 10.03
N ALA A 100 3.34 -3.07 11.06
CA ALA A 100 3.31 -2.48 12.39
C ALA A 100 3.85 -1.05 12.37
N ASN A 101 4.98 -0.80 11.69
CA ASN A 101 5.50 0.55 11.50
C ASN A 101 4.52 1.43 10.69
N ASP A 102 3.88 0.85 9.66
CA ASP A 102 2.94 1.55 8.81
C ASP A 102 1.72 2.09 9.58
N LEU A 103 1.27 1.32 10.56
CA LEU A 103 0.15 1.64 11.44
C LEU A 103 0.57 2.43 12.68
N GLY A 104 1.87 2.73 12.82
CA GLY A 104 2.40 3.36 14.03
C GLY A 104 2.26 2.48 15.26
N LEU A 105 2.20 1.16 15.12
CA LEU A 105 2.24 0.19 16.23
C LEU A 105 3.67 -0.19 16.63
N SER A 106 4.66 0.27 15.86
CA SER A 106 6.09 0.07 16.13
C SER A 106 6.90 1.25 15.62
N ASP A 107 7.91 1.65 16.38
CA ASP A 107 8.88 2.69 15.98
C ASP A 107 10.07 2.11 15.19
N ALA A 108 10.11 0.78 15.01
CA ALA A 108 11.14 0.11 14.23
C ALA A 108 11.02 0.47 12.76
N VAL A 109 11.93 1.32 12.26
CA VAL A 109 12.04 1.63 10.82
C VAL A 109 12.85 0.54 10.13
N PRO A 110 12.24 -0.30 9.26
CA PRO A 110 12.96 -1.40 8.64
C PRO A 110 13.88 -0.90 7.52
N ALA A 111 15.14 -1.36 7.53
CA ALA A 111 16.05 -1.17 6.38
C ALA A 111 15.69 -2.07 5.19
N ARG A 112 14.83 -3.07 5.42
CA ARG A 112 14.41 -4.06 4.44
C ARG A 112 12.93 -4.37 4.61
N ILE A 113 12.17 -4.26 3.52
CA ILE A 113 10.76 -4.62 3.44
C ILE A 113 10.65 -5.93 2.65
N VAL A 114 9.96 -6.92 3.21
CA VAL A 114 9.61 -8.15 2.50
C VAL A 114 8.15 -8.09 2.07
N VAL A 115 7.90 -8.32 0.79
CA VAL A 115 6.55 -8.40 0.21
C VAL A 115 6.32 -9.80 -0.31
N HIS A 116 5.33 -10.48 0.27
CA HIS A 116 4.82 -11.75 -0.21
C HIS A 116 3.87 -11.50 -1.39
N THR A 117 4.13 -12.18 -2.50
CA THR A 117 3.35 -12.01 -3.74
C THR A 117 3.25 -13.29 -4.54
N ASP A 118 2.24 -13.42 -5.39
CA ASP A 118 2.10 -14.48 -6.38
C ASP A 118 2.84 -14.18 -7.70
N ALA A 119 3.38 -12.96 -7.85
CA ALA A 119 4.21 -12.58 -8.99
C ALA A 119 5.71 -12.88 -8.77
N ARG A 120 6.45 -12.97 -9.89
CA ARG A 120 7.92 -13.05 -9.89
C ARG A 120 8.50 -11.66 -10.12
N LEU A 121 8.91 -11.01 -9.04
CA LEU A 121 9.46 -9.67 -9.05
C LEU A 121 10.94 -9.67 -8.65
N LYS A 122 11.70 -8.78 -9.28
CA LYS A 122 13.08 -8.51 -8.87
C LYS A 122 13.07 -7.53 -7.69
N PRO A 123 14.02 -7.65 -6.75
CA PRO A 123 14.19 -6.67 -5.68
C PRO A 123 14.36 -5.24 -6.20
N ILE A 124 13.85 -4.27 -5.46
CA ILE A 124 13.99 -2.84 -5.75
C ILE A 124 14.75 -2.19 -4.59
N THR A 125 15.70 -1.31 -4.93
CA THR A 125 16.50 -0.56 -3.95
C THR A 125 16.13 0.92 -4.04
N LEU A 126 15.77 1.50 -2.90
CA LEU A 126 15.36 2.90 -2.73
C LEU A 126 16.32 3.55 -1.72
N GLY A 127 17.49 4.00 -2.20
CA GLY A 127 18.54 4.48 -1.29
C GLY A 127 19.06 3.32 -0.43
N ASN A 128 18.97 3.46 0.89
CA ASN A 128 19.37 2.43 1.86
C ASN A 128 18.28 1.39 2.13
N LEU A 129 17.06 1.62 1.64
CA LEU A 129 15.93 0.72 1.81
C LEU A 129 15.89 -0.30 0.67
N LYS A 130 15.68 -1.58 1.01
CA LYS A 130 15.49 -2.63 0.01
C LYS A 130 14.10 -3.25 0.13
N ILE A 131 13.39 -3.37 -0.99
CA ILE A 131 12.13 -4.09 -1.12
C ILE A 131 12.43 -5.43 -1.80
N ASP A 132 12.26 -6.52 -1.07
CA ASP A 132 12.40 -7.88 -1.60
C ASP A 132 11.04 -8.53 -1.78
N PHE A 133 10.90 -9.31 -2.85
CA PHE A 133 9.66 -9.99 -3.20
C PHE A 133 9.82 -11.49 -3.00
N LYS A 134 8.95 -12.09 -2.20
CA LYS A 134 8.93 -13.53 -1.93
C LYS A 134 7.71 -14.17 -2.59
N THR A 135 7.97 -14.97 -3.62
CA THR A 135 6.91 -15.74 -4.28
C THR A 135 6.23 -16.67 -3.27
N THR A 136 4.92 -16.54 -3.15
CA THR A 136 4.10 -17.18 -2.12
C THR A 136 2.85 -17.75 -2.76
N ALA A 137 2.43 -18.94 -2.32
CA ALA A 137 1.21 -19.58 -2.82
C ALA A 137 -0.02 -18.69 -2.55
N PRO A 138 -0.98 -18.59 -3.49
CA PRO A 138 -2.17 -17.75 -3.32
C PRO A 138 -2.98 -18.03 -2.06
N SER A 139 -2.96 -19.27 -1.55
CA SER A 139 -3.63 -19.67 -0.31
C SER A 139 -3.09 -18.97 0.94
N ARG A 140 -1.84 -18.49 0.91
CA ARG A 140 -1.22 -17.71 2.01
C ARG A 140 -1.35 -16.20 1.82
N LEU A 141 -1.99 -15.76 0.74
CA LEU A 141 -2.17 -14.36 0.37
C LEU A 141 -3.62 -13.90 0.54
N HIS A 142 -4.39 -14.55 1.43
CA HIS A 142 -5.81 -14.23 1.67
C HIS A 142 -6.03 -12.75 2.01
N TRP A 143 -5.16 -12.19 2.85
CA TRP A 143 -5.24 -10.79 3.27
C TRP A 143 -4.61 -9.81 2.28
N ALA A 144 -3.96 -10.27 1.21
CA ALA A 144 -3.23 -9.39 0.29
C ALA A 144 -4.18 -8.40 -0.40
N GLY A 145 -3.79 -7.11 -0.42
CA GLY A 145 -4.58 -6.04 -1.03
C GLY A 145 -5.89 -5.66 -0.32
N ARG A 146 -6.21 -6.30 0.81
CA ARG A 146 -7.44 -6.01 1.58
C ARG A 146 -7.25 -4.86 2.57
N PRO A 147 -8.31 -4.12 2.93
CA PRO A 147 -8.22 -3.04 3.92
C PRO A 147 -7.55 -3.45 5.23
N ALA A 148 -7.91 -4.61 5.78
CA ALA A 148 -7.40 -5.08 7.07
C ALA A 148 -6.01 -5.73 7.00
N MET A 149 -5.42 -5.86 5.81
CA MET A 149 -4.15 -6.55 5.57
C MET A 149 -3.05 -6.17 6.57
N ARG A 150 -2.83 -4.86 6.72
CA ARG A 150 -1.78 -4.34 7.61
C ARG A 150 -2.07 -4.61 9.08
N VAL A 151 -3.33 -4.55 9.50
CA VAL A 151 -3.70 -4.84 10.89
C VAL A 151 -3.39 -6.29 11.22
N VAL A 152 -3.80 -7.22 10.36
CA VAL A 152 -3.52 -8.66 10.55
C VAL A 152 -2.02 -8.95 10.58
N GLN A 153 -1.26 -8.39 9.64
CA GLN A 153 0.20 -8.58 9.59
C GLN A 153 0.90 -7.96 10.80
N ALA A 154 0.49 -6.77 11.23
CA ALA A 154 1.05 -6.11 12.40
C ALA A 154 0.77 -6.88 13.69
N LEU A 155 -0.45 -7.42 13.86
CA LEU A 155 -0.82 -8.20 15.03
C LEU A 155 -0.04 -9.52 15.11
N HIS A 156 0.22 -10.19 13.99
CA HIS A 156 1.12 -11.34 13.96
C HIS A 156 2.52 -10.99 14.48
N TRP A 157 3.10 -9.89 14.00
CA TRP A 157 4.43 -9.45 14.44
C TRP A 157 4.45 -9.05 15.92
N LEU A 158 3.42 -8.32 16.38
CA LEU A 158 3.31 -7.92 17.79
C LEU A 158 3.18 -9.12 18.72
N HIS A 159 2.38 -10.12 18.34
CA HIS A 159 2.24 -11.35 19.12
C HIS A 159 3.57 -12.10 19.24
N ASP A 160 4.27 -12.28 18.12
CA ASP A 160 5.59 -12.94 18.11
C ASP A 160 6.64 -12.13 18.90
N ALA A 161 6.50 -10.80 18.97
CA ALA A 161 7.36 -9.92 19.75
C ALA A 161 6.93 -9.77 21.23
N GLY A 162 5.78 -10.33 21.64
CA GLY A 162 5.22 -10.21 22.98
C GLY A 162 4.62 -8.83 23.32
N GLY A 163 4.30 -8.01 22.32
CA GLY A 163 3.74 -6.67 22.48
C GLY A 163 2.21 -6.59 22.33
N ASP A 164 1.54 -7.71 22.08
CA ASP A 164 0.10 -7.76 21.82
C ASP A 164 -0.78 -7.49 23.06
N THR A 165 -0.21 -7.58 24.26
CA THR A 165 -0.86 -7.23 25.53
C THR A 165 -0.60 -5.80 25.99
N ASP A 166 0.13 -4.99 25.22
CA ASP A 166 0.44 -3.60 25.57
C ASP A 166 -0.83 -2.71 25.50
N PRO A 167 -1.22 -2.02 26.60
CA PRO A 167 -2.34 -1.09 26.59
C PRO A 167 -2.24 0.03 25.54
N ASP A 168 -1.02 0.47 25.20
CA ASP A 168 -0.82 1.50 24.19
C ASP A 168 -1.13 0.97 22.78
N VAL A 169 -0.83 -0.30 22.50
CA VAL A 169 -1.23 -0.97 21.25
C VAL A 169 -2.75 -0.97 21.11
N ALA A 170 -3.48 -1.35 22.17
CA ALA A 170 -4.93 -1.34 22.15
C ALA A 170 -5.51 0.07 21.89
N LYS A 171 -4.90 1.11 22.47
CA LYS A 171 -5.28 2.50 22.22
C LYS A 171 -5.03 2.92 20.77
N ARG A 172 -3.87 2.59 20.20
CA ARG A 172 -3.54 2.91 18.81
C ARG A 172 -4.47 2.18 17.84
N LEU A 173 -4.80 0.91 18.09
CA LEU A 173 -5.79 0.14 17.31
C LEU A 173 -7.17 0.80 17.30
N ARG A 174 -7.67 1.25 18.45
CA ARG A 174 -8.94 2.00 18.52
C ARG A 174 -8.92 3.25 17.64
N ASN A 175 -7.81 4.00 17.66
CA ASN A 175 -7.66 5.18 16.81
C ASN A 175 -7.65 4.83 15.31
N ILE A 176 -7.00 3.72 14.94
CA ILE A 176 -7.00 3.21 13.55
C ILE A 176 -8.43 2.88 13.11
N PHE A 177 -9.20 2.16 13.94
CA PHE A 177 -10.57 1.79 13.62
C PHE A 177 -11.55 2.97 13.63
N ALA A 178 -11.26 4.02 14.40
CA ALA A 178 -12.04 5.26 14.42
C ALA A 178 -11.70 6.23 13.27
N HIS A 179 -10.69 5.93 12.45
CA HIS A 179 -10.21 6.87 11.42
C HIS A 179 -11.31 7.12 10.36
N PRO A 180 -11.70 8.39 10.09
CA PRO A 180 -12.88 8.71 9.26
C PRO A 180 -12.85 8.14 7.83
N HIS A 181 -11.66 8.04 7.24
CA HIS A 181 -11.51 7.66 5.83
C HIS A 181 -11.35 6.16 5.59
N HIS A 182 -10.81 5.40 6.55
CA HIS A 182 -10.37 4.03 6.32
C HIS A 182 -10.76 3.06 7.44
N GLY A 183 -11.12 3.57 8.62
CA GLY A 183 -11.43 2.74 9.79
C GLY A 183 -12.63 1.81 9.55
N ALA A 184 -13.68 2.32 8.91
CA ALA A 184 -14.87 1.54 8.59
C ALA A 184 -14.56 0.36 7.64
N ASP A 185 -13.77 0.59 6.59
CA ASP A 185 -13.40 -0.46 5.64
C ASP A 185 -12.57 -1.57 6.32
N ILE A 186 -11.62 -1.17 7.16
CA ILE A 186 -10.80 -2.10 7.96
C ILE A 186 -11.70 -2.93 8.89
N VAL A 187 -12.61 -2.29 9.62
CA VAL A 187 -13.51 -2.95 10.58
C VAL A 187 -14.43 -3.93 9.87
N ASN A 188 -15.04 -3.52 8.75
CA ASN A 188 -15.93 -4.37 7.98
C ASN A 188 -15.19 -5.59 7.40
N ASP A 189 -13.98 -5.37 6.88
CA ASP A 189 -13.14 -6.43 6.31
C ASP A 189 -12.69 -7.45 7.37
N LEU A 190 -12.33 -6.98 8.58
CA LEU A 190 -12.05 -7.86 9.73
C LEU A 190 -13.28 -8.63 10.20
N GLN A 191 -14.46 -7.99 10.25
CA GLN A 191 -15.69 -8.66 10.67
C GLN A 191 -16.12 -9.75 9.69
N ALA A 192 -15.97 -9.51 8.39
CA ALA A 192 -16.36 -10.45 7.34
C ALA A 192 -15.59 -11.79 7.45
N ASP A 193 -14.30 -11.74 7.78
CA ASP A 193 -13.42 -12.92 7.82
C ASP A 193 -12.77 -13.17 9.19
N MET A 194 -13.41 -12.72 10.26
CA MET A 194 -12.92 -12.85 11.64
C MET A 194 -12.59 -14.30 12.02
N LEU A 195 -13.38 -15.26 11.53
CA LEU A 195 -13.22 -16.69 11.82
C LEU A 195 -11.99 -17.31 11.15
N THR A 196 -11.39 -16.64 10.16
CA THR A 196 -10.13 -17.08 9.52
C THR A 196 -8.92 -16.78 10.40
N LEU A 197 -9.06 -15.91 11.40
CA LEU A 197 -7.99 -15.45 12.27
C LEU A 197 -7.83 -16.38 13.50
N PRO A 198 -6.62 -16.52 14.05
CA PRO A 198 -6.40 -17.25 15.30
C PRO A 198 -7.20 -16.66 16.47
N LEU A 199 -7.59 -17.50 17.44
CA LEU A 199 -8.43 -17.10 18.56
C LEU A 199 -7.84 -15.93 19.37
N TRP A 200 -6.52 -15.94 19.59
CA TRP A 200 -5.84 -14.85 20.32
C TRP A 200 -6.04 -13.49 19.61
N MET A 201 -5.96 -13.47 18.27
CA MET A 201 -6.15 -12.25 17.49
C MET A 201 -7.61 -11.81 17.51
N GLN A 202 -8.54 -12.77 17.44
CA GLN A 202 -9.96 -12.47 17.56
C GLN A 202 -10.30 -11.79 18.88
N ASN A 203 -9.66 -12.18 19.99
CA ASN A 203 -9.90 -11.56 21.30
C ASN A 203 -9.44 -10.09 21.30
N ILE A 204 -8.21 -9.83 20.86
CA ILE A 204 -7.68 -8.45 20.75
C ILE A 204 -8.61 -7.57 19.90
N LEU A 205 -9.04 -8.09 18.76
CA LEU A 205 -9.91 -7.37 17.84
C LEU A 205 -11.31 -7.11 18.42
N ARG A 206 -11.91 -8.07 19.14
CA ARG A 206 -13.20 -7.85 19.84
C ARG A 206 -13.11 -6.76 20.90
N ASP A 207 -11.98 -6.65 21.58
CA ASP A 207 -11.76 -5.67 22.65
C ASP A 207 -11.42 -4.26 22.12
N THR A 208 -10.98 -4.16 20.87
CA THR A 208 -10.48 -2.91 20.28
C THR A 208 -11.37 -2.34 19.18
N MET A 209 -12.13 -3.17 18.47
CA MET A 209 -13.03 -2.72 17.42
C MET A 209 -14.28 -2.04 18.01
N PRO A 210 -14.87 -1.06 17.31
CA PRO A 210 -16.13 -0.48 17.75
C PRO A 210 -17.20 -1.57 17.84
N ALA A 211 -18.01 -1.52 18.90
CA ALA A 211 -19.13 -2.43 19.07
C ALA A 211 -20.00 -2.39 17.80
N THR A 212 -20.21 -3.54 17.19
CA THR A 212 -21.13 -3.65 16.06
C THR A 212 -22.48 -3.18 16.59
N ALA A 213 -23.07 -2.15 15.96
CA ALA A 213 -24.48 -1.86 16.17
C ALA A 213 -25.24 -3.11 15.72
N SER A 214 -25.55 -3.99 16.69
CA SER A 214 -26.29 -5.22 16.44
C SER A 214 -27.52 -4.82 15.64
N ALA A 215 -27.67 -5.41 14.45
CA ALA A 215 -28.92 -5.41 13.71
C ALA A 215 -30.08 -5.58 14.68
N ASN A 216 -31.07 -4.69 14.58
CA ASN A 216 -32.35 -4.76 15.26
C ASN A 216 -32.85 -6.22 15.26
N ARG A 217 -32.78 -6.90 16.40
CA ARG A 217 -33.63 -8.07 16.64
C ARG A 217 -35.05 -7.51 16.75
N PRO A 218 -35.99 -7.86 15.84
CA PRO A 218 -37.38 -7.49 16.08
C PRO A 218 -37.79 -8.16 17.39
N LYS A 219 -38.25 -7.34 18.36
CA LYS A 219 -38.92 -7.84 19.54
C LYS A 219 -40.13 -8.63 19.05
N THR A 220 -40.05 -9.95 19.05
CA THR A 220 -41.23 -10.82 18.97
C THR A 220 -42.11 -10.46 20.17
N LYS A 221 -43.14 -9.65 19.93
CA LYS A 221 -44.31 -9.59 20.82
C LYS A 221 -44.89 -11.00 20.82
N ARG A 222 -44.72 -11.72 21.92
CA ARG A 222 -45.59 -12.86 22.23
C ARG A 222 -46.96 -12.26 22.55
N ALA A 223 -47.95 -12.75 21.80
CA ALA A 223 -49.37 -12.56 22.06
C ALA A 223 -49.79 -13.30 23.34
#